data_AF-A0AAV1YAK8-F1
#
_entry.id   AF-A0AAV1YAK8-F1
#
_cell.length_a   1.000
_cell.length_b   1.000
_cell.length_c   1.000
_cell.angle_alpha   90.00
_cell.angle_beta   90.00
_cell.angle_gamma   90.00
#
_symmetry.space_group_name_H-M   'P 1'
#
loop_
_entity.id
_entity.type
_entity.pdbx_description
1 polymer ?
#
loop_
_entity_poly.entity_id
_entity_poly.type
_entity_poly.pdbx_seq_one_letter_code
_entity_poly.pdbx_strand_id
1 'polypeptide(L)'
;MGDDKSSTVMANRDRELLIPVADSADDDGAASSKPSSSSSSSMHHAGRETFSKVIRSWASKKFMTGCVILFPIAITFYITWWFIHFVDGFFSPIYAQLGINIFGLGFITSMTFIFVVGVFMSSWLGTSVLGLGEWFIKRMPLVRHIYSASKQISAAISPDQNSQAFKEVAIIRHPRVGEYAFGFITSSVVLQNYSGDEELCCVYVPTNHLYIGDIFLVNTNDVIRPNLSVREGIEIVVSGGMSMPQILSTLEQHGALDISRPQRR
;
A
#
# COMPACT_ATOMS: atom_id res chain seq x y z
N MET A 1 44.41 -36.14 -27.49
CA MET A 1 45.09 -37.31 -26.88
C MET A 1 44.75 -37.29 -25.40
N GLY A 2 44.33 -38.44 -24.86
CA GLY A 2 43.50 -38.64 -23.68
C GLY A 2 44.09 -38.29 -22.31
N ASP A 3 43.53 -38.71 -21.18
CA ASP A 3 42.29 -39.41 -20.83
C ASP A 3 42.17 -39.30 -19.28
N ASP A 4 40.92 -39.23 -18.79
CA ASP A 4 40.35 -39.98 -17.65
C ASP A 4 40.70 -39.83 -16.15
N LYS A 5 39.60 -40.05 -15.40
CA LYS A 5 39.36 -40.43 -13.98
C LYS A 5 39.27 -39.29 -12.96
N SER A 6 38.10 -38.89 -12.44
CA SER A 6 36.99 -39.59 -11.76
C SER A 6 37.28 -40.02 -10.31
N SER A 7 36.28 -39.72 -9.46
CA SER A 7 35.99 -40.19 -8.10
C SER A 7 36.62 -39.44 -6.90
N THR A 8 35.80 -38.62 -6.24
CA THR A 8 35.64 -38.70 -4.79
C THR A 8 34.20 -38.35 -4.43
N VAL A 9 33.45 -39.41 -4.15
CA VAL A 9 32.12 -39.44 -3.55
C VAL A 9 32.29 -39.28 -2.04
N MET A 10 31.78 -38.20 -1.45
CA MET A 10 31.40 -38.10 -0.03
C MET A 10 30.55 -36.84 0.13
N ALA A 11 29.45 -36.78 0.86
CA ALA A 11 28.52 -37.77 1.36
C ALA A 11 27.26 -36.94 1.64
N ASN A 12 26.16 -37.28 0.98
CA ASN A 12 24.85 -36.74 1.26
C ASN A 12 24.23 -37.61 2.37
N ARG A 13 23.96 -37.04 3.54
CA ARG A 13 22.90 -37.43 4.49
C ARG A 13 23.12 -36.65 5.78
N ASP A 14 22.14 -35.84 6.14
CA ASP A 14 21.68 -35.64 7.52
C ASP A 14 20.49 -34.66 7.49
N ARG A 15 19.35 -35.20 7.05
CA ARG A 15 18.02 -34.68 7.34
C ARG A 15 17.16 -35.85 7.81
N GLU A 16 16.46 -35.60 8.91
CA GLU A 16 15.35 -36.38 9.49
C GLU A 16 15.72 -37.57 10.38
N LEU A 17 15.38 -37.47 11.68
CA LEU A 17 14.45 -38.36 12.42
C LEU A 17 14.69 -38.22 13.93
N LEU A 18 13.84 -37.44 14.61
CA LEU A 18 13.65 -37.55 16.06
C LEU A 18 12.22 -38.04 16.32
N ILE A 19 12.10 -39.37 16.47
CA ILE A 19 10.98 -40.05 17.11
C ILE A 19 11.58 -40.77 18.32
N PRO A 20 11.07 -40.62 19.54
CA PRO A 20 11.49 -41.47 20.64
C PRO A 20 10.70 -42.79 20.56
N VAL A 21 11.44 -43.88 20.28
CA VAL A 21 10.98 -45.26 20.45
C VAL A 21 10.97 -45.58 21.95
N ALA A 22 9.83 -46.08 22.45
CA ALA A 22 9.68 -46.57 23.79
C ALA A 22 10.44 -47.90 23.96
N ASP A 23 11.24 -47.98 25.02
CA ASP A 23 11.95 -49.18 25.46
C ASP A 23 10.95 -50.24 25.95
N SER A 24 11.13 -51.46 25.44
CA SER A 24 10.57 -52.70 25.98
C SER A 24 11.73 -53.55 26.49
N ALA A 25 11.73 -53.84 27.79
CA ALA A 25 12.62 -54.83 28.41
C ALA A 25 11.81 -55.76 29.31
N ASP A 26 12.17 -57.03 29.20
CA ASP A 26 11.48 -58.24 29.63
C ASP A 26 11.58 -58.58 31.15
N ASP A 27 10.61 -59.40 31.55
CA ASP A 27 10.72 -60.69 32.26
C ASP A 27 10.33 -60.89 33.74
N ASP A 28 9.64 -62.04 33.91
CA ASP A 28 9.49 -62.96 35.05
C ASP A 28 8.56 -62.71 36.27
N GLY A 29 7.68 -63.70 36.50
CA GLY A 29 7.21 -64.07 37.86
C GLY A 29 5.73 -64.44 38.02
N ALA A 30 5.44 -65.73 38.21
CA ALA A 30 4.11 -66.31 38.31
C ALA A 30 3.39 -66.18 39.69
N ALA A 31 2.05 -66.26 39.60
CA ALA A 31 1.06 -66.80 40.56
C ALA A 31 0.34 -65.88 41.60
N SER A 32 -0.98 -65.76 41.37
CA SER A 32 -2.09 -65.81 42.35
C SER A 32 -2.25 -64.69 43.39
N SER A 33 -3.20 -63.77 43.17
CA SER A 33 -4.44 -63.60 43.98
C SER A 33 -5.18 -62.28 43.68
N LYS A 34 -6.47 -62.24 44.03
CA LYS A 34 -7.57 -61.31 43.67
C LYS A 34 -7.29 -59.79 43.76
N PRO A 35 -8.05 -58.94 43.03
CA PRO A 35 -7.86 -57.50 43.07
C PRO A 35 -8.52 -56.88 44.29
N SER A 36 -7.80 -55.99 44.97
CA SER A 36 -8.38 -55.05 45.93
C SER A 36 -7.87 -53.64 45.65
N SER A 37 -8.72 -52.70 46.02
CA SER A 37 -8.88 -51.33 45.57
C SER A 37 -7.76 -50.35 45.93
N SER A 38 -7.81 -49.23 45.20
CA SER A 38 -7.49 -47.84 45.59
C SER A 38 -6.09 -47.30 45.30
N SER A 39 -6.00 -46.43 44.28
CA SER A 39 -5.71 -44.98 44.45
C SER A 39 -5.35 -44.33 43.10
N SER A 40 -6.33 -43.68 42.46
CA SER A 40 -6.11 -42.82 41.29
C SER A 40 -6.81 -41.48 41.51
N SER A 41 -6.06 -40.46 41.94
CA SER A 41 -6.56 -39.08 41.95
C SER A 41 -5.44 -38.04 41.93
N SER A 42 -4.71 -37.92 40.82
CA SER A 42 -3.88 -36.71 40.58
C SER A 42 -3.64 -36.33 39.12
N MET A 43 -4.26 -37.00 38.13
CA MET A 43 -3.94 -36.78 36.70
C MET A 43 -4.88 -35.84 35.92
N HIS A 44 -5.92 -35.27 36.52
CA HIS A 44 -6.95 -34.52 35.78
C HIS A 44 -6.79 -32.98 35.73
N HIS A 45 -5.84 -32.39 36.45
CA HIS A 45 -5.69 -30.93 36.49
C HIS A 45 -4.79 -30.32 35.39
N ALA A 46 -3.82 -31.08 34.87
CA ALA A 46 -2.83 -30.55 33.93
C ALA A 46 -3.38 -30.32 32.50
N GLY A 47 -4.30 -31.18 32.02
CA GLY A 47 -4.81 -31.10 30.64
C GLY A 47 -5.80 -29.94 30.38
N ARG A 48 -6.52 -29.48 31.42
CA ARG A 48 -7.50 -28.38 31.29
C ARG A 48 -6.83 -27.02 31.16
N GLU A 49 -5.68 -26.85 31.80
CA GLU A 49 -4.83 -25.65 31.77
C GLU A 49 -4.16 -25.44 30.40
N THR A 50 -3.68 -26.50 29.74
CA THR A 50 -3.05 -26.43 28.42
C THR A 50 -4.08 -26.29 27.31
N PHE A 51 -5.20 -26.99 27.38
CA PHE A 51 -6.26 -26.91 26.36
C PHE A 51 -6.93 -25.53 26.32
N SER A 52 -7.16 -24.92 27.50
CA SER A 52 -7.70 -23.55 27.59
C SER A 52 -6.74 -22.49 27.04
N LYS A 53 -5.43 -22.65 27.23
CA LYS A 53 -4.41 -21.75 26.64
C LYS A 53 -4.37 -21.85 25.11
N VAL A 54 -4.50 -23.06 24.56
CA VAL A 54 -4.53 -23.29 23.10
C VAL A 54 -5.82 -22.73 22.49
N ILE A 55 -6.97 -22.99 23.09
CA ILE A 55 -8.27 -22.44 22.63
C ILE A 55 -8.28 -20.91 22.73
N ARG A 56 -7.78 -20.35 23.83
CA ARG A 56 -7.70 -18.89 24.01
C ARG A 56 -6.80 -18.24 22.97
N SER A 57 -5.66 -18.86 22.65
CA SER A 57 -4.74 -18.39 21.60
C SER A 57 -5.34 -18.51 20.19
N TRP A 58 -6.09 -19.57 19.91
CA TRP A 58 -6.78 -19.75 18.63
C TRP A 58 -7.94 -18.76 18.46
N ALA A 59 -8.75 -18.59 19.51
CA ALA A 59 -9.86 -17.63 19.55
C ALA A 59 -9.35 -16.18 19.46
N SER A 60 -8.28 -15.83 20.17
CA SER A 60 -7.70 -14.47 20.11
C SER A 60 -7.12 -14.16 18.72
N LYS A 61 -6.48 -15.13 18.05
CA LYS A 61 -6.00 -14.97 16.67
C LYS A 61 -7.14 -14.70 15.70
N LYS A 62 -8.23 -15.46 15.80
CA LYS A 62 -9.43 -15.28 14.94
C LYS A 62 -10.18 -13.98 15.24
N PHE A 63 -10.30 -13.60 16.51
CA PHE A 63 -10.87 -12.32 16.92
C PHE A 63 -10.04 -11.15 16.39
N MET A 64 -8.71 -11.21 16.50
CA MET A 64 -7.82 -10.17 16.00
C MET A 64 -7.92 -10.02 14.48
N THR A 65 -8.00 -11.12 13.73
CA THR A 65 -8.30 -11.07 12.29
C THR A 65 -9.66 -10.44 12.00
N GLY A 66 -10.71 -10.81 12.75
CA GLY A 66 -12.04 -10.22 12.62
C GLY A 66 -12.05 -8.71 12.90
N CYS A 67 -11.36 -8.27 13.95
CA CYS A 67 -11.18 -6.86 14.26
C CYS A 67 -10.41 -6.12 13.15
N VAL A 68 -9.32 -6.67 12.63
CA VAL A 68 -8.53 -6.03 11.56
C VAL A 68 -9.35 -5.85 10.29
N ILE A 69 -10.21 -6.81 9.94
CA ILE A 69 -11.09 -6.71 8.77
C ILE A 69 -12.24 -5.72 9.02
N LEU A 70 -12.82 -5.72 10.23
CA LEU A 70 -13.95 -4.85 10.58
C LEU A 70 -13.52 -3.40 10.84
N PHE A 71 -12.30 -3.20 11.33
CA PHE A 71 -11.74 -1.89 11.68
C PHE A 71 -11.88 -0.82 10.58
N PRO A 72 -11.46 -1.07 9.32
CA PRO A 72 -11.64 -0.08 8.25
C PRO A 72 -13.11 0.24 7.99
N ILE A 73 -14.01 -0.75 8.04
CA ILE A 73 -15.46 -0.55 7.83
C ILE A 73 -16.08 0.25 8.99
N ALA A 74 -15.69 -0.06 10.22
CA ALA A 74 -16.18 0.65 11.40
C ALA A 74 -15.71 2.11 11.40
N ILE A 75 -14.46 2.36 11.00
CA ILE A 75 -13.91 3.71 10.89
C ILE A 75 -14.63 4.51 9.82
N THR A 76 -14.84 3.95 8.62
CA THR A 76 -15.54 4.68 7.56
C THR A 76 -16.96 5.02 7.96
N PHE A 77 -17.68 4.09 8.60
CA PHE A 77 -19.02 4.34 9.12
C PHE A 77 -19.01 5.41 10.21
N TYR A 78 -18.09 5.32 11.18
CA TYR A 78 -17.97 6.29 12.27
C TYR A 78 -17.68 7.70 11.76
N ILE A 79 -16.71 7.85 10.84
CA ILE A 79 -16.35 9.16 10.26
C ILE A 79 -17.53 9.73 9.48
N THR A 80 -18.21 8.90 8.67
CA THR A 80 -19.38 9.34 7.88
C THR A 80 -20.51 9.80 8.80
N TRP A 81 -20.83 9.00 9.83
CA TRP A 81 -21.85 9.34 10.81
C TRP A 81 -21.52 10.63 11.57
N TRP A 82 -20.28 10.74 12.04
CA TRP A 82 -19.78 11.94 12.73
C TRP A 82 -19.88 13.19 11.84
N PHE A 83 -19.49 13.08 10.57
CA PHE A 83 -19.52 14.20 9.63
C PHE A 83 -20.95 14.68 9.35
N ILE A 84 -21.88 13.76 9.07
CA ILE A 84 -23.30 14.10 8.86
C ILE A 84 -23.84 14.83 10.09
N HIS A 85 -23.56 14.30 11.29
CA HIS A 85 -24.06 14.88 12.54
C HIS A 85 -23.41 16.24 12.86
N PHE A 86 -22.17 16.46 12.43
CA PHE A 86 -21.49 17.75 12.54
C PHE A 86 -22.14 18.80 11.64
N VAL A 87 -22.40 18.45 10.37
CA VAL A 87 -23.09 19.34 9.43
C VAL A 87 -24.52 19.60 9.91
N ASP A 88 -25.24 18.57 10.31
CA ASP A 88 -26.60 18.71 10.86
C ASP A 88 -26.62 19.59 12.10
N GLY A 89 -25.61 19.52 12.96
CA GLY A 89 -25.45 20.42 14.10
C GLY A 89 -25.26 21.88 13.68
N PHE A 90 -24.43 22.13 12.66
CA PHE A 90 -24.17 23.47 12.14
C PHE A 90 -25.42 24.10 11.49
N PHE A 91 -26.23 23.29 10.79
CA PHE A 91 -27.45 23.73 10.11
C PHE A 91 -28.74 23.51 10.92
N SER A 92 -28.65 22.89 12.11
CA SER A 92 -29.76 22.69 13.05
C SER A 92 -30.64 23.93 13.27
N PRO A 93 -30.10 25.15 13.51
CA PRO A 93 -30.93 26.34 13.66
C PRO A 93 -31.70 26.71 12.39
N ILE A 94 -31.16 26.40 11.21
CA ILE A 94 -31.80 26.65 9.91
C ILE A 94 -32.93 25.63 9.69
N TYR A 95 -32.73 24.34 10.00
CA TYR A 95 -33.79 23.33 9.88
C TYR A 95 -34.95 23.56 10.84
N ALA A 96 -34.67 24.01 12.07
CA ALA A 96 -35.69 24.34 13.05
C ALA A 96 -36.60 25.48 12.56
N GLN A 97 -36.05 26.43 11.80
CA GLN A 97 -36.79 27.56 11.26
C GLN A 97 -37.59 27.21 9.98
N LEU A 98 -37.16 26.19 9.23
CA LEU A 98 -37.88 25.66 8.06
C LEU A 98 -38.87 24.53 8.40
N GLY A 99 -38.84 23.95 9.60
CA GLY A 99 -39.79 22.93 10.06
C GLY A 99 -39.63 21.55 9.38
N ILE A 100 -38.46 21.27 8.79
CA ILE A 100 -38.23 20.06 7.99
C ILE A 100 -37.44 19.04 8.82
N ASN A 101 -38.11 17.96 9.24
CA ASN A 101 -37.47 16.78 9.87
C ASN A 101 -37.70 15.55 8.99
N ILE A 102 -36.93 15.44 7.90
CA ILE A 102 -37.01 14.31 6.98
C ILE A 102 -35.75 13.46 7.18
N PHE A 103 -35.94 12.15 7.35
CA PHE A 103 -34.84 11.20 7.42
C PHE A 103 -34.02 11.24 6.12
N GLY A 104 -32.72 11.53 6.21
CA GLY A 104 -31.83 11.67 5.05
C GLY A 104 -31.52 13.12 4.62
N LEU A 105 -32.14 14.13 5.25
CA LEU A 105 -31.83 15.53 4.96
C LEU A 105 -30.35 15.86 5.20
N GLY A 106 -29.77 15.30 6.26
CA GLY A 106 -28.37 15.52 6.63
C GLY A 106 -27.36 15.07 5.59
N PHE A 107 -27.68 14.04 4.80
CA PHE A 107 -26.83 13.62 3.69
C PHE A 107 -26.87 14.63 2.54
N ILE A 108 -28.06 15.09 2.16
CA ILE A 108 -28.26 16.08 1.09
C ILE A 108 -27.57 17.38 1.47
N THR A 109 -27.76 17.83 2.70
CA THR A 109 -27.22 19.11 3.18
C THR A 109 -25.72 19.06 3.35
N SER A 110 -25.16 17.93 3.77
CA SER A 110 -23.72 17.65 3.73
C SER A 110 -23.16 17.75 2.32
N MET A 111 -23.83 17.16 1.33
CA MET A 111 -23.41 17.24 -0.07
C MET A 111 -23.44 18.69 -0.59
N THR A 112 -24.53 19.42 -0.33
CA THR A 112 -24.65 20.83 -0.69
C THR A 112 -23.62 21.69 0.02
N PHE A 113 -23.35 21.44 1.30
CA PHE A 113 -22.34 22.16 2.08
C PHE A 113 -20.94 21.95 1.49
N ILE A 114 -20.55 20.71 1.20
CA ILE A 114 -19.26 20.40 0.56
C ILE A 114 -19.16 21.14 -0.79
N PHE A 115 -20.23 21.13 -1.59
CA PHE A 115 -20.25 21.83 -2.88
C PHE A 115 -20.06 23.35 -2.71
N VAL A 116 -20.81 23.98 -1.79
CA VAL A 116 -20.69 25.42 -1.53
C VAL A 116 -19.32 25.78 -0.99
N VAL A 117 -18.76 24.99 -0.08
CA VAL A 117 -17.38 25.17 0.41
C VAL A 117 -16.40 25.04 -0.75
N GLY A 118 -16.57 24.06 -1.64
CA GLY A 118 -15.73 23.90 -2.84
C GLY A 118 -15.76 25.14 -3.74
N VAL A 119 -16.96 25.64 -4.07
CA VAL A 119 -17.13 26.87 -4.87
C VAL A 119 -16.51 28.08 -4.16
N PHE A 120 -16.70 28.21 -2.86
CA PHE A 120 -16.12 29.29 -2.07
C PHE A 120 -14.58 29.23 -2.06
N MET A 121 -14.01 28.04 -1.88
CA MET A 121 -12.56 27.82 -1.87
C MET A 121 -11.91 28.08 -3.24
N SER A 122 -12.61 27.82 -4.34
CA SER A 122 -12.16 28.15 -5.70
C SER A 122 -12.19 29.66 -6.00
N SER A 123 -12.85 30.46 -5.17
CA SER A 123 -12.90 31.91 -5.33
C SER A 123 -11.65 32.61 -4.77
N TRP A 124 -11.38 33.84 -5.22
CA TRP A 124 -10.25 34.66 -4.75
C TRP A 124 -10.28 34.89 -3.23
N LEU A 125 -11.48 34.98 -2.66
CA LEU A 125 -11.66 35.14 -1.21
C LEU A 125 -11.31 33.86 -0.45
N GLY A 126 -11.69 32.69 -0.98
CA GLY A 126 -11.36 31.39 -0.40
C GLY A 126 -9.86 31.12 -0.41
N THR A 127 -9.19 31.37 -1.54
CA THR A 127 -7.73 31.23 -1.64
C THR A 127 -6.98 32.16 -0.68
N SER A 128 -7.48 33.38 -0.47
CA SER A 128 -6.91 34.34 0.49
C SER A 128 -7.09 33.89 1.95
N VAL A 129 -8.28 33.42 2.33
CA VAL A 129 -8.57 32.91 3.68
C VAL A 129 -7.76 31.64 3.99
N LEU A 130 -7.66 30.73 3.04
CA LEU A 130 -6.82 29.53 3.15
C LEU A 130 -5.36 29.91 3.36
N GLY A 131 -4.82 30.86 2.58
CA GLY A 131 -3.45 31.34 2.74
C GLY A 131 -3.17 31.90 4.14
N LEU A 132 -4.12 32.63 4.73
CA LEU A 132 -4.00 33.16 6.09
C LEU A 132 -4.06 32.04 7.15
N GLY A 133 -4.95 31.06 6.96
CA GLY A 133 -5.04 29.89 7.84
C GLY A 133 -3.76 29.04 7.80
N GLU A 134 -3.19 28.85 6.62
CA GLU A 134 -1.91 28.17 6.44
C GLU A 134 -0.76 28.89 7.14
N TRP A 135 -0.75 30.22 7.09
CA TRP A 135 0.25 31.02 7.81
C TRP A 135 0.16 30.78 9.32
N PHE A 136 -1.05 30.72 9.87
CA PHE A 136 -1.28 30.43 11.29
C PHE A 136 -0.82 29.01 11.66
N ILE A 137 -1.20 28.01 10.88
CA ILE A 137 -0.83 26.60 11.09
C ILE A 137 0.70 26.40 11.03
N LYS A 138 1.38 27.07 10.09
CA LYS A 138 2.84 27.02 9.95
C LYS A 138 3.58 27.57 11.17
N ARG A 139 2.93 28.39 12.00
CA ARG A 139 3.49 28.93 13.24
C ARG A 139 3.54 27.89 14.37
N MET A 140 2.75 26.80 14.27
CA MET A 140 2.68 25.77 15.30
C MET A 140 3.68 24.63 15.00
N PRO A 141 4.67 24.39 15.87
CA PRO A 141 5.82 23.51 15.57
C PRO A 141 5.46 22.04 15.34
N LEU A 142 4.31 21.55 15.85
CA LEU A 142 3.83 20.18 15.60
C LEU A 142 2.80 20.11 14.47
N VAL A 143 1.76 20.95 14.52
CA VAL A 143 0.63 20.93 13.57
C VAL A 143 1.10 21.20 12.14
N ARG A 144 2.14 22.02 11.95
CA ARG A 144 2.72 22.29 10.63
C ARG A 144 3.18 21.02 9.91
N HIS A 145 3.71 20.03 10.63
CA HIS A 145 4.24 18.82 10.02
C HIS A 145 3.10 17.93 9.51
N ILE A 146 2.05 17.74 10.32
CA ILE A 146 0.86 16.98 9.94
C ILE A 146 0.15 17.65 8.75
N TYR A 147 -0.10 18.96 8.85
CA TYR A 147 -0.77 19.71 7.79
C TYR A 147 0.01 19.68 6.47
N SER A 148 1.34 19.83 6.53
CA SER A 148 2.18 19.79 5.33
C SER A 148 2.16 18.41 4.69
N ALA A 149 2.22 17.33 5.47
CA ALA A 149 2.12 15.97 4.95
C ALA A 149 0.75 15.69 4.32
N SER A 150 -0.35 16.11 4.95
CA SER A 150 -1.69 15.98 4.39
C SER A 150 -1.85 16.78 3.09
N LYS A 151 -1.41 18.05 3.08
CA LYS A 151 -1.48 18.91 1.90
C LYS A 151 -0.65 18.36 0.74
N GLN A 152 0.51 17.78 1.04
CA GLN A 152 1.34 17.08 0.07
C GLN A 152 0.56 15.94 -0.60
N ILE A 153 0.01 15.02 0.18
CA ILE A 153 -0.80 13.91 -0.36
C ILE A 153 -1.98 14.44 -1.18
N SER A 154 -2.69 15.46 -0.69
CA SER A 154 -3.79 16.12 -1.40
C SER A 154 -3.34 16.78 -2.71
N ALA A 155 -2.14 17.36 -2.76
CA ALA A 155 -1.59 17.96 -3.97
C ALA A 155 -1.19 16.90 -5.01
N ALA A 156 -0.70 15.74 -4.57
CA ALA A 156 -0.33 14.63 -5.45
C ALA A 156 -1.55 13.97 -6.12
N ILE A 157 -2.74 14.04 -5.50
CA ILE A 157 -3.99 13.50 -6.04
C ILE A 157 -4.83 14.52 -6.82
N SER A 158 -4.53 15.82 -6.70
CA SER A 158 -5.34 16.88 -7.31
C SER A 158 -5.04 17.00 -8.80
N PRO A 159 -6.01 16.77 -9.71
CA PRO A 159 -5.77 16.85 -11.15
C PRO A 159 -5.45 18.26 -11.66
N ASP A 160 -5.83 19.29 -10.89
CA ASP A 160 -6.02 20.67 -11.41
C ASP A 160 -5.00 21.69 -10.87
N GLN A 161 -4.06 21.31 -10.00
CA GLN A 161 -3.01 22.26 -9.61
C GLN A 161 -1.90 22.29 -10.67
N ASN A 162 -2.07 23.29 -11.53
CA ASN A 162 -1.23 23.83 -12.59
C ASN A 162 0.28 23.97 -12.28
N SER A 163 0.94 22.86 -11.97
CA SER A 163 2.29 22.60 -12.42
C SER A 163 2.49 21.09 -12.51
N GLN A 164 3.02 20.70 -13.65
CA GLN A 164 3.35 19.37 -14.10
C GLN A 164 4.36 18.69 -13.17
N ALA A 165 3.99 18.37 -11.92
CA ALA A 165 4.91 17.73 -10.98
C ALA A 165 5.11 16.25 -11.33
N PHE A 166 4.04 15.56 -11.74
CA PHE A 166 4.06 14.17 -12.21
C PHE A 166 3.08 14.02 -13.38
N LYS A 167 3.57 14.18 -14.61
CA LYS A 167 2.75 14.03 -15.82
C LYS A 167 2.31 12.59 -16.02
N GLU A 168 3.28 11.69 -15.90
CA GLU A 168 3.14 10.29 -16.29
C GLU A 168 4.07 9.43 -15.43
N VAL A 169 3.73 8.15 -15.34
CA VAL A 169 4.63 7.14 -14.76
C VAL A 169 5.71 6.78 -15.78
N ALA A 170 6.93 6.60 -15.32
CA ALA A 170 8.07 6.19 -16.13
C ALA A 170 8.86 5.07 -15.46
N ILE A 171 9.40 4.20 -16.30
CA ILE A 171 10.40 3.21 -15.92
C ILE A 171 11.67 3.54 -16.69
N ILE A 172 12.77 3.70 -15.97
CA ILE A 172 14.09 3.98 -16.56
C ILE A 172 15.06 2.86 -16.21
N ARG A 173 16.09 2.67 -17.03
CA ARG A 173 17.18 1.76 -16.69
C ARG A 173 18.02 2.37 -15.55
N HIS A 174 18.16 1.67 -14.43
CA HIS A 174 19.01 2.07 -13.31
C HIS A 174 20.43 1.49 -13.53
N PRO A 175 21.52 1.97 -12.89
CA PRO A 175 22.87 1.96 -13.45
C PRO A 175 23.46 0.58 -13.74
N ARG A 176 22.85 -0.50 -13.25
CA ARG A 176 23.22 -1.88 -13.61
C ARG A 176 22.32 -2.42 -14.71
N VAL A 177 22.92 -3.11 -15.67
CA VAL A 177 22.19 -3.81 -16.74
C VAL A 177 21.21 -4.82 -16.12
N GLY A 178 19.93 -4.72 -16.50
CA GLY A 178 18.84 -5.54 -15.95
C GLY A 178 18.14 -4.95 -14.74
N GLU A 179 18.59 -3.79 -14.24
CA GLU A 179 17.93 -3.05 -13.16
C GLU A 179 17.07 -1.91 -13.73
N TYR A 180 15.86 -1.78 -13.20
CA TYR A 180 14.91 -0.75 -13.62
C TYR A 180 14.47 0.05 -12.41
N ALA A 181 14.42 1.37 -12.55
CA ALA A 181 13.88 2.28 -11.56
C ALA A 181 12.49 2.73 -11.98
N PHE A 182 11.57 2.75 -11.03
CA PHE A 182 10.22 3.26 -11.17
C PHE A 182 10.20 4.73 -10.75
N GLY A 183 9.60 5.59 -11.55
CA GLY A 183 9.55 7.01 -11.29
C GLY A 183 8.42 7.70 -12.03
N PHE A 184 8.50 9.03 -12.05
CA PHE A 184 7.49 9.88 -12.65
C PHE A 184 8.16 10.91 -13.55
N ILE A 185 7.60 11.09 -14.75
CA ILE A 185 8.01 12.18 -15.65
C ILE A 185 7.46 13.46 -15.07
N THR A 186 8.34 14.37 -14.69
CA THR A 186 7.99 15.67 -14.11
C THR A 186 7.95 16.72 -15.21
N SER A 187 9.04 16.85 -15.97
CA SER A 187 9.15 17.81 -17.06
C SER A 187 9.87 17.21 -18.26
N SER A 188 9.81 17.93 -19.39
CA SER A 188 10.57 17.63 -20.59
C SER A 188 11.41 18.85 -20.90
N VAL A 189 12.70 18.65 -21.14
CA VAL A 189 13.67 19.72 -21.39
C VAL A 189 14.42 19.41 -22.68
N VAL A 190 14.72 20.44 -23.46
CA VAL A 190 15.56 20.32 -24.65
C VAL A 190 16.95 20.80 -24.27
N LEU A 191 17.92 19.89 -24.29
CA LEU A 191 19.31 20.24 -24.08
C LEU A 191 19.90 20.67 -25.42
N GLN A 192 20.14 21.98 -25.56
CA GLN A 192 20.82 22.52 -26.73
C GLN A 192 22.31 22.21 -26.62
N ASN A 193 22.81 21.40 -27.54
CA ASN A 193 24.22 21.07 -27.62
C ASN A 193 24.80 21.49 -28.98
N TYR A 194 26.11 21.69 -29.06
CA TYR A 194 26.77 22.10 -30.30
C TYR A 194 26.60 21.10 -31.47
N SER A 195 26.21 19.86 -31.16
CA SER A 195 26.03 18.76 -32.11
C SER A 195 24.55 18.46 -32.46
N GLY A 196 23.60 19.16 -31.83
CA GLY A 196 22.16 18.95 -32.02
C GLY A 196 21.36 19.16 -30.74
N ASP A 197 20.06 19.36 -30.89
CA ASP A 197 19.11 19.48 -29.79
C ASP A 197 18.71 18.08 -29.30
N GLU A 198 18.92 17.78 -28.01
CA GLU A 198 18.52 16.52 -27.40
C GLU A 198 17.27 16.71 -26.53
N GLU A 199 16.19 15.99 -26.84
CA GLU A 199 15.01 15.96 -25.98
C GLU A 199 15.21 15.01 -24.81
N LEU A 200 15.23 15.57 -23.61
CA LEU A 200 15.39 14.86 -22.34
C LEU A 200 14.10 14.93 -21.53
N CYS A 201 13.74 13.81 -20.90
CA CYS A 201 12.71 13.74 -19.89
C CYS A 201 13.35 13.81 -18.50
N CYS A 202 12.80 14.66 -17.64
CA CYS A 202 13.15 14.75 -16.24
C CYS A 202 12.32 13.73 -15.45
N VAL A 203 12.95 12.60 -15.12
CA VAL A 203 12.33 11.50 -14.38
C VAL A 203 12.72 11.58 -12.91
N TYR A 204 11.73 11.79 -12.05
CA TYR A 204 11.90 11.74 -10.61
C TYR A 204 11.69 10.30 -10.12
N VAL A 205 12.70 9.74 -9.45
CA VAL A 205 12.68 8.40 -8.86
C VAL A 205 12.57 8.54 -7.35
N PRO A 206 11.37 8.39 -6.77
CA PRO A 206 11.19 8.45 -5.33
C PRO A 206 11.83 7.25 -4.64
N THR A 207 12.24 7.47 -3.39
CA THR A 207 12.54 6.40 -2.43
C THR A 207 11.24 5.97 -1.74
N ASN A 208 11.28 5.44 -0.51
CA ASN A 208 10.11 5.10 0.30
C ASN A 208 9.23 6.31 0.70
N HIS A 209 9.72 7.53 0.55
CA HIS A 209 8.97 8.76 0.81
C HIS A 209 8.72 9.49 -0.51
N LEU A 210 7.46 9.79 -0.82
CA LEU A 210 7.06 10.35 -2.12
C LEU A 210 7.81 11.63 -2.52
N TYR A 211 8.31 12.41 -1.56
CA TYR A 211 9.01 13.69 -1.79
C TYR A 211 10.53 13.61 -1.62
N ILE A 212 11.07 12.42 -1.37
CA ILE A 212 12.52 12.19 -1.27
C ILE A 212 12.89 11.22 -2.38
N GLY A 213 13.81 11.63 -3.24
CA GLY A 213 14.23 10.83 -4.38
C GLY A 213 15.27 11.54 -5.22
N ASP A 214 15.74 10.83 -6.23
CA ASP A 214 16.70 11.33 -7.19
C ASP A 214 16.00 11.83 -8.45
N ILE A 215 16.65 12.75 -9.16
CA ILE A 215 16.18 13.27 -10.44
C ILE A 215 17.16 12.82 -11.51
N PHE A 216 16.65 12.15 -12.54
CA PHE A 216 17.41 11.71 -13.69
C PHE A 216 16.93 12.42 -14.95
N LEU A 217 17.88 12.91 -15.74
CA LEU A 217 17.63 13.39 -17.10
C LEU A 217 17.91 12.24 -18.05
N VAL A 218 16.87 11.75 -18.72
CA VAL A 218 16.96 10.56 -19.58
C VAL A 218 16.41 10.91 -20.96
N ASN A 219 17.05 10.42 -22.02
CA ASN A 219 16.55 10.62 -23.38
C ASN A 219 15.12 10.09 -23.51
N THR A 220 14.23 10.83 -24.18
CA THR A 220 12.82 10.45 -24.33
C THR A 220 12.65 9.04 -24.92
N ASN A 221 13.58 8.57 -25.77
CA ASN A 221 13.54 7.25 -26.39
C ASN A 221 13.92 6.10 -25.43
N ASP A 222 14.63 6.40 -24.34
CA ASP A 222 15.07 5.40 -23.34
C ASP A 222 14.09 5.27 -22.17
N VAL A 223 13.03 6.09 -22.14
CA VAL A 223 11.99 6.07 -21.12
C VAL A 223 10.89 5.08 -21.48
N ILE A 224 10.68 4.08 -20.63
CA ILE A 224 9.60 3.11 -20.78
C ILE A 224 8.36 3.67 -20.08
N ARG A 225 7.26 3.84 -20.83
CA ARG A 225 6.00 4.40 -20.31
C ARG A 225 4.99 3.27 -20.05
N PRO A 226 4.80 2.82 -18.79
CA PRO A 226 3.78 1.84 -18.47
C PRO A 226 2.37 2.45 -18.59
N ASN A 227 1.38 1.62 -18.89
CA ASN A 227 -0.04 1.97 -18.84
C ASN A 227 -0.51 1.95 -17.38
N LEU A 228 -0.04 2.94 -16.61
CA LEU A 228 -0.41 3.17 -15.23
C LEU A 228 -0.77 4.65 -15.05
N SER A 229 -1.83 4.89 -14.28
CA SER A 229 -2.14 6.23 -13.82
C SER A 229 -1.11 6.69 -12.79
N VAL A 230 -0.91 8.01 -12.69
CA VAL A 230 -0.05 8.62 -11.66
C VAL A 230 -0.48 8.18 -10.25
N ARG A 231 -1.80 8.02 -10.03
CA ARG A 231 -2.36 7.54 -8.76
C ARG A 231 -1.90 6.13 -8.41
N GLU A 232 -1.96 5.21 -9.36
CA GLU A 232 -1.46 3.83 -9.17
C GLU A 232 0.05 3.85 -8.92
N GLY A 233 0.79 4.69 -9.63
CA GLY A 233 2.22 4.87 -9.36
C GLY A 233 2.52 5.35 -7.94
N ILE A 234 1.75 6.33 -7.43
CA ILE A 234 1.90 6.80 -6.04
C ILE A 234 1.60 5.67 -5.05
N GLU A 235 0.57 4.87 -5.30
CA GLU A 235 0.22 3.72 -4.46
C GLU A 235 1.36 2.68 -4.42
N ILE A 236 1.98 2.39 -5.57
CA ILE A 236 3.13 1.49 -5.66
C ILE A 236 4.29 2.00 -4.80
N VAL A 237 4.62 3.29 -4.88
CA VAL A 237 5.72 3.89 -4.11
C VAL A 237 5.43 3.89 -2.62
N VAL A 238 4.22 4.31 -2.21
CA VAL A 238 3.82 4.38 -0.80
C VAL A 238 3.69 2.99 -0.17
N SER A 239 3.29 1.98 -0.94
CA SER A 239 3.23 0.59 -0.49
C SER A 239 4.59 -0.12 -0.46
N GLY A 240 5.67 0.55 -0.88
CA GLY A 240 7.00 -0.05 -0.99
C GLY A 240 7.08 -1.14 -2.07
N GLY A 241 6.27 -1.03 -3.13
CA GLY A 241 6.21 -1.97 -4.25
C GLY A 241 5.19 -3.10 -4.11
N MET A 242 4.48 -3.19 -2.97
CA MET A 242 3.52 -4.28 -2.73
C MET A 242 2.28 -4.21 -3.65
N SER A 243 1.90 -3.02 -4.11
CA SER A 243 0.80 -2.82 -5.06
C SER A 243 1.23 -2.95 -6.53
N MET A 244 2.45 -3.43 -6.84
CA MET A 244 2.91 -3.57 -8.23
C MET A 244 2.08 -4.63 -9.00
N PRO A 245 1.52 -4.31 -10.19
CA PRO A 245 0.79 -5.27 -10.99
C PRO A 245 1.70 -6.37 -11.53
N GLN A 246 1.14 -7.56 -11.74
CA GLN A 246 1.89 -8.72 -12.22
C GLN A 246 2.34 -8.58 -13.70
N ILE A 247 1.66 -7.72 -14.47
CA ILE A 247 1.94 -7.46 -15.88
C ILE A 247 1.95 -5.95 -16.07
N LEU A 248 3.07 -5.41 -16.55
CA LEU A 248 3.21 -4.01 -16.96
C LEU A 248 3.13 -3.94 -18.48
N SER A 249 1.99 -3.50 -19.00
CA SER A 249 1.84 -3.19 -20.42
C SER A 249 2.43 -1.81 -20.69
N THR A 250 3.30 -1.68 -21.69
CA THR A 250 3.77 -0.37 -22.14
C THR A 250 2.72 0.29 -23.04
N LEU A 251 2.59 1.61 -22.95
CA LEU A 251 1.85 2.36 -23.96
C LEU A 251 2.61 2.21 -25.29
N GLU A 252 2.15 1.33 -26.16
CA GLU A 252 2.75 1.15 -27.49
C GLU A 252 2.73 2.49 -28.22
N GLN A 253 3.92 2.91 -28.67
CA GLN A 253 4.09 4.02 -29.59
C GLN A 253 3.54 3.60 -30.96
N HIS A 254 2.21 3.60 -31.11
CA HIS A 254 1.53 3.38 -32.39
C HIS A 254 1.90 4.52 -33.34
N GLY A 255 2.97 4.34 -34.11
CA GLY A 255 3.43 5.39 -35.02
C GLY A 255 4.66 5.12 -35.88
N ALA A 256 5.20 3.90 -35.96
CA ALA A 256 6.22 3.57 -36.98
C ALA A 256 6.45 2.07 -37.03
N LEU A 257 5.67 1.33 -37.84
CA LEU A 257 6.05 0.04 -38.46
C LEU A 257 4.84 -0.50 -39.28
N ASP A 258 4.29 0.31 -40.19
CA ASP A 258 3.42 -0.19 -41.26
C ASP A 258 3.74 0.44 -42.62
N ILE A 259 5.03 0.50 -42.94
CA ILE A 259 5.50 0.72 -44.31
C ILE A 259 6.70 -0.17 -44.51
N SER A 260 6.49 -1.40 -45.00
CA SER A 260 7.40 -2.18 -45.87
C SER A 260 6.96 -3.64 -45.95
N ARG A 261 5.79 -3.90 -46.50
CA ARG A 261 5.53 -5.21 -47.13
C ARG A 261 5.49 -4.98 -48.65
N PRO A 262 6.58 -5.28 -49.39
CA PRO A 262 6.51 -5.20 -50.84
C PRO A 262 5.57 -6.30 -51.31
N GLN A 263 4.48 -5.92 -52.00
CA GLN A 263 3.68 -6.87 -52.78
C GLN A 263 4.59 -7.52 -53.81
N ARG A 264 4.87 -8.82 -53.63
CA ARG A 264 5.35 -9.65 -54.73
C ARG A 264 4.17 -9.97 -55.64
N ARG A 265 4.37 -9.68 -56.92
CA ARG A 265 3.58 -10.15 -58.07
C ARG A 265 3.29 -11.64 -58.02
#